data_AF-A2D8Q7-F1
#
_entry.id   AF-A2D8Q7-F1
#
_cell.length_a   1.000
_cell.length_b   1.000
_cell.length_c   1.000
_cell.angle_alpha   90.00
_cell.angle_beta   90.00
_cell.angle_gamma   90.00
#
_symmetry.space_group_name_H-M   'P 1'
#
loop_
_entity.id
_entity.type
_entity.pdbx_description
1 polymer ?
#
loop_
_entity_poly.entity_id
_entity_poly.type
_entity_poly.pdbx_seq_one_letter_code
_entity_poly.pdbx_strand_id
1 'polypeptide(L)'
;MRRNRTLRTSKKEFISKEMLETVLSLFKLGHSTKTIASVTHIKERKVKEKTNEYWKGIVNVFSLEEDLIILNKLKEGIHQPKALKAVLPKKSWWMIRNRLQQILAKFPDIETTTETDIRTTFHPNEVDSSTAEGSIFDVELGLDLEDLFDGFESMQNPDFENFDSPF
;
A
#
# COMPACT_ATOMS: atom_id res chain seq x y z
N MET A 1 49.45 7.63 19.42
CA MET A 1 48.44 6.63 19.84
C MET A 1 47.03 7.18 19.60
N ARG A 2 46.33 6.72 18.55
CA ARG A 2 44.90 7.06 18.34
C ARG A 2 44.06 6.14 19.24
N ARG A 3 43.26 6.72 20.14
CA ARG A 3 42.36 5.94 21.01
C ARG A 3 41.30 5.27 20.14
N ASN A 4 41.23 3.94 20.15
CA ASN A 4 40.15 3.17 19.56
C ASN A 4 38.86 3.48 20.33
N ARG A 5 38.11 4.49 19.87
CA ARG A 5 36.77 4.79 20.38
C ARG A 5 35.85 3.70 19.84
N THR A 6 35.59 2.67 20.65
CA THR A 6 34.53 1.71 20.37
C THR A 6 33.20 2.48 20.30
N LEU A 7 32.68 2.66 19.10
CA LEU A 7 31.36 3.24 18.88
C LEU A 7 30.34 2.29 19.50
N ARG A 8 29.92 2.56 20.73
CA ARG A 8 28.73 1.92 21.33
C ARG A 8 27.54 2.28 20.44
N THR A 9 27.16 1.37 19.55
CA THR A 9 25.91 1.46 18.82
C THR A 9 24.80 1.15 19.81
N SER A 10 24.03 2.18 20.20
CA SER A 10 22.79 1.93 20.93
C SER A 10 21.85 1.14 20.03
N LYS A 11 21.29 0.04 20.54
CA LYS A 11 20.30 -0.75 19.81
C LYS A 11 19.14 0.18 19.45
N LYS A 12 18.82 0.29 18.16
CA LYS A 12 17.64 1.03 17.71
C LYS A 12 16.41 0.22 18.09
N GLU A 13 15.65 0.71 19.07
CA GLU A 13 14.34 0.14 19.41
C GLU A 13 13.35 0.53 18.30
N PHE A 14 12.76 -0.47 17.64
CA PHE A 14 11.66 -0.28 16.72
C PHE A 14 10.34 -0.29 17.51
N ILE A 15 9.38 0.54 17.09
CA ILE A 15 8.02 0.51 17.67
C ILE A 15 7.34 -0.73 17.10
N SER A 16 6.79 -1.60 17.96
CA SER A 16 6.02 -2.76 17.52
C SER A 16 4.72 -2.33 16.82
N LYS A 17 4.13 -3.22 16.03
CA LYS A 17 2.86 -2.94 15.34
C LYS A 17 1.75 -2.61 16.33
N GLU A 18 1.62 -3.40 17.39
CA GLU A 18 0.65 -3.18 18.48
C GLU A 18 0.82 -1.81 19.14
N MET A 19 2.06 -1.41 19.43
CA MET A 19 2.34 -0.11 20.02
C MET A 19 2.03 1.04 19.05
N LEU A 20 2.25 0.85 17.75
CA LEU A 20 1.85 1.81 16.74
C LEU A 20 0.32 1.97 16.71
N GLU A 21 -0.43 0.87 16.76
CA GLU A 21 -1.89 0.90 16.79
C GLU A 21 -2.41 1.66 18.02
N THR A 22 -1.82 1.44 19.20
CA THR A 22 -2.14 2.20 20.43
C THR A 22 -1.81 3.69 20.30
N VAL A 23 -0.68 4.04 19.70
CA VAL A 23 -0.32 5.46 19.46
C VAL A 23 -1.36 6.12 18.55
N LEU A 24 -1.78 5.43 17.49
CA LEU A 24 -2.73 5.97 16.53
C LEU A 24 -4.15 6.05 17.10
N SER A 25 -4.58 5.09 17.92
CA SER A 25 -5.89 5.15 18.58
C SER A 25 -5.98 6.33 19.55
N LEU A 26 -4.96 6.53 20.40
CA LEU A 26 -4.92 7.67 21.31
C LEU A 26 -4.86 9.01 20.57
N PHE A 27 -4.17 9.07 19.43
CA PHE A 27 -4.16 10.27 18.58
C PHE A 27 -5.53 10.57 17.98
N LYS A 28 -6.27 9.56 17.50
CA LYS A 28 -7.65 9.71 17.00
C LYS A 28 -8.62 10.19 18.07
N LEU A 29 -8.39 9.82 19.33
CA LEU A 29 -9.15 10.30 20.49
C LEU A 29 -8.80 11.76 20.88
N GLY A 30 -7.88 12.41 20.18
CA GLY A 30 -7.50 13.81 20.42
C GLY A 30 -6.46 14.01 21.52
N HIS A 31 -5.79 12.95 21.99
CA HIS A 31 -4.75 13.11 23.01
C HIS A 31 -3.51 13.81 22.46
N SER A 32 -2.89 14.66 23.30
CA SER A 32 -1.65 15.33 22.95
C SER A 32 -0.48 14.34 22.79
N THR A 33 0.52 14.69 21.97
CA THR A 33 1.71 13.84 21.77
C THR A 33 2.50 13.57 23.05
N LYS A 34 2.45 14.50 24.02
CA LYS A 34 3.07 14.34 25.34
C LYS A 34 2.34 13.27 26.16
N THR A 35 1.01 13.32 26.19
CA THR A 35 0.18 12.33 26.87
C THR A 35 0.41 10.93 26.30
N ILE A 36 0.41 10.81 24.97
CA ILE A 36 0.66 9.52 24.29
C ILE A 36 2.05 8.99 24.63
N ALA A 37 3.08 9.84 24.64
CA ALA A 37 4.44 9.46 24.99
C ALA A 37 4.55 8.93 26.43
N SER A 38 3.85 9.55 27.38
CA SER A 38 3.80 9.10 28.77
C SER A 38 3.12 7.73 28.92
N VAL A 39 2.01 7.50 28.23
CA VAL A 39 1.23 6.25 28.33
C VAL A 39 1.93 5.08 27.64
N THR A 40 2.49 5.33 26.45
CA THR A 40 3.12 4.27 25.62
C THR A 40 4.60 4.06 25.95
N HIS A 41 5.18 4.89 26.81
CA HIS A 41 6.62 4.95 27.09
C HIS A 41 7.49 5.15 25.82
N ILE A 42 6.89 5.63 24.73
CA ILE A 42 7.60 5.96 23.49
C ILE A 42 8.07 7.41 23.57
N LYS A 43 9.29 7.68 23.10
CA LYS A 43 9.82 9.05 23.01
C LYS A 43 8.87 9.94 22.21
N GLU A 44 8.53 11.11 22.75
CA GLU A 44 7.61 12.08 22.13
C GLU A 44 7.96 12.40 20.66
N ARG A 45 9.26 12.47 20.34
CA ARG A 45 9.72 12.66 18.96
C ARG A 45 9.19 11.59 17.99
N LYS A 46 9.23 10.32 18.40
CA LYS A 46 8.73 9.22 17.56
C LYS A 46 7.21 9.24 17.47
N VAL A 47 6.51 9.61 18.55
CA VAL A 47 5.05 9.80 18.52
C VAL A 47 4.68 10.88 17.51
N LYS A 48 5.34 12.04 17.54
CA LYS A 48 5.16 13.13 16.55
C LYS A 48 5.42 12.65 15.12
N GLU A 49 6.47 11.88 14.92
CA GLU A 49 6.79 11.31 13.61
C GLU A 49 5.66 10.40 13.11
N LYS A 50 5.17 9.47 13.93
CA LYS A 50 4.11 8.52 13.56
C LYS A 50 2.75 9.15 13.37
N THR A 51 2.38 10.09 14.22
CA THR A 51 1.12 10.85 14.06
C THR A 51 1.14 11.74 12.83
N ASN A 52 2.29 12.33 12.48
CA ASN A 52 2.44 13.10 11.24
C ASN A 52 2.45 12.20 9.99
N GLU A 53 3.09 11.03 10.04
CA GLU A 53 3.00 10.02 8.96
C GLU A 53 1.55 9.61 8.73
N TYR A 54 0.80 9.35 9.82
CA TYR A 54 -0.62 9.03 9.77
C TYR A 54 -1.46 10.15 9.16
N TRP A 55 -1.29 11.39 9.63
CA TRP A 55 -2.02 12.55 9.10
C TRP A 55 -1.77 12.79 7.61
N LYS A 56 -0.56 12.48 7.12
CA LYS A 56 -0.19 12.57 5.70
C LYS A 56 -0.61 11.36 4.87
N GLY A 57 -1.25 10.35 5.48
CA GLY A 57 -1.62 9.11 4.80
C GLY A 57 -0.42 8.31 4.29
N ILE A 58 0.73 8.39 4.97
CA ILE A 58 1.93 7.63 4.59
C ILE A 58 1.78 6.19 5.07
N VAL A 59 1.83 5.24 4.14
CA VAL A 59 1.66 3.80 4.41
C VAL A 59 2.86 3.02 3.87
N ASN A 60 3.36 2.06 4.66
CA ASN A 60 4.47 1.17 4.28
C ASN A 60 4.01 -0.05 3.46
N VAL A 61 3.04 0.16 2.59
CA VAL A 61 2.56 -0.84 1.63
C VAL A 61 2.66 -0.17 0.27
N PHE A 62 3.42 -0.76 -0.64
CA PHE A 62 3.51 -0.30 -2.02
C PHE A 62 2.36 -0.95 -2.79
N SER A 63 1.72 -0.17 -3.66
CA SER A 63 0.83 -0.71 -4.69
C SER A 63 1.62 -1.10 -5.93
N LEU A 64 1.02 -1.89 -6.82
CA LEU A 64 1.59 -2.20 -8.13
C LEU A 64 1.95 -0.93 -8.90
N GLU A 65 1.04 0.06 -8.95
CA GLU A 65 1.28 1.34 -9.61
C GLU A 65 2.52 2.07 -9.08
N GLU A 66 2.69 2.11 -7.76
CA GLU A 66 3.85 2.75 -7.13
C GLU A 66 5.17 2.03 -7.48
N ASP A 67 5.16 0.70 -7.57
CA ASP A 67 6.35 -0.05 -7.98
C ASP A 67 6.65 0.10 -9.48
N LEU A 68 5.63 0.19 -10.33
CA LEU A 68 5.80 0.49 -11.76
C LEU A 68 6.36 1.90 -11.96
N ILE A 69 5.93 2.88 -11.17
CA ILE A 69 6.54 4.21 -11.15
C ILE A 69 8.02 4.12 -10.78
N ILE A 70 8.38 3.34 -9.76
CA ILE A 70 9.80 3.14 -9.39
C ILE A 70 10.56 2.50 -10.55
N LEU A 71 10.04 1.43 -11.15
CA LEU A 71 10.66 0.74 -12.27
C LEU A 71 10.91 1.69 -13.45
N ASN A 72 9.89 2.45 -13.87
CA ASN A 72 10.01 3.42 -14.95
C ASN A 72 11.07 4.48 -14.66
N LYS A 73 11.10 5.01 -13.43
CA LYS A 73 12.11 5.99 -13.03
C LYS A 73 13.52 5.40 -12.98
N LEU A 74 13.66 4.11 -12.67
CA LEU A 74 14.95 3.44 -12.74
C LEU A 74 15.42 3.23 -14.19
N LYS A 75 14.50 2.92 -15.12
CA LYS A 75 14.81 2.86 -16.56
C LYS A 75 15.22 4.22 -17.12
N GLU A 76 14.69 5.31 -16.58
CA GLU A 76 15.14 6.68 -16.87
C GLU A 76 16.50 7.03 -16.22
N GLY A 77 17.12 6.14 -15.44
CA GLY A 77 18.40 6.36 -14.75
C GLY A 77 18.29 7.07 -13.40
N ILE A 78 17.09 7.23 -12.84
CA ILE A 78 16.87 7.89 -11.54
C ILE A 78 16.93 6.88 -10.40
N HIS A 79 18.10 6.77 -9.77
CA HIS A 79 18.33 5.82 -8.66
C HIS A 79 18.27 6.44 -7.26
N GLN A 80 18.10 7.76 -7.14
CA GLN A 80 18.16 8.42 -5.83
C GLN A 80 16.78 8.39 -5.13
N PRO A 81 16.67 7.84 -3.90
CA PRO A 81 15.39 7.79 -3.18
C PRO A 81 14.81 9.17 -2.87
N LYS A 82 15.66 10.22 -2.84
CA LYS A 82 15.21 11.60 -2.67
C LYS A 82 14.47 12.13 -3.90
N ALA A 83 14.91 11.77 -5.10
CA ALA A 83 14.23 12.12 -6.35
C ALA A 83 12.91 11.35 -6.47
N LEU A 84 12.92 10.05 -6.15
CA LEU A 84 11.72 9.21 -6.15
C LEU A 84 10.65 9.67 -5.15
N LYS A 85 11.05 10.32 -4.04
CA LYS A 85 10.09 10.89 -3.08
C LYS A 85 9.22 12.00 -3.69
N ALA A 86 9.72 12.73 -4.69
CA ALA A 86 8.93 13.77 -5.34
C ALA A 86 7.75 13.18 -6.15
N VAL A 87 7.92 11.97 -6.68
CA VAL A 87 6.88 11.26 -7.45
C VAL A 87 6.03 10.32 -6.60
N LEU A 88 6.52 9.92 -5.42
CA LEU A 88 5.81 9.09 -4.45
C LEU A 88 5.54 9.86 -3.13
N PRO A 89 4.62 10.85 -3.13
CA PRO A 89 4.41 11.73 -1.98
C PRO A 89 3.85 11.02 -0.74
N LYS A 90 3.15 9.90 -0.94
CA LYS A 90 2.58 9.05 0.12
C LYS A 90 3.59 8.06 0.73
N LYS A 91 4.87 8.17 0.38
CA LYS A 91 5.93 7.28 0.87
C LYS A 91 7.06 8.05 1.57
N SER A 92 7.49 7.53 2.70
CA SER A 92 8.66 8.06 3.41
C SER A 92 9.96 7.67 2.68
N TRP A 93 10.99 8.52 2.78
CA TRP A 93 12.28 8.32 2.09
C TRP A 93 12.92 6.96 2.40
N TRP A 94 12.81 6.50 3.65
CA TRP A 94 13.34 5.21 4.07
C TRP A 94 12.56 4.03 3.47
N MET A 95 11.25 4.18 3.25
CA MET A 95 10.41 3.15 2.61
C MET A 95 10.84 2.97 1.16
N ILE A 96 10.98 4.08 0.43
CA ILE A 96 11.44 4.09 -0.97
C ILE A 96 12.84 3.51 -1.09
N ARG A 97 13.76 3.88 -0.18
CA ARG A 97 15.12 3.33 -0.16
C ARG A 97 15.10 1.80 0.00
N ASN A 98 14.32 1.30 0.95
CA ASN A 98 14.23 -0.15 1.19
C ASN A 98 13.61 -0.86 0.00
N ARG A 99 12.55 -0.30 -0.60
CA ARG A 99 11.90 -0.87 -1.78
C ARG A 99 12.83 -0.91 -2.99
N LEU A 100 13.56 0.18 -3.23
CA LEU A 100 14.58 0.25 -4.27
C LEU A 100 15.65 -0.84 -4.11
N GLN A 101 16.14 -1.04 -2.88
CA GLN A 101 17.11 -2.10 -2.62
C GLN A 101 16.55 -3.49 -2.92
N GLN A 102 15.28 -3.74 -2.63
CA GLN A 102 14.62 -5.01 -2.96
C GLN A 102 14.52 -5.21 -4.47
N ILE A 103 14.10 -4.19 -5.21
CA ILE A 103 13.97 -4.24 -6.67
C ILE A 103 15.34 -4.51 -7.31
N LEU A 104 16.36 -3.72 -6.97
CA LEU A 104 17.70 -3.90 -7.54
C LEU A 104 18.37 -5.22 -7.16
N ALA A 105 18.03 -5.79 -6.01
CA ALA A 105 18.51 -7.11 -5.61
C ALA A 105 17.84 -8.26 -6.37
N LYS A 106 16.57 -8.08 -6.78
CA LYS A 106 15.80 -9.08 -7.54
C LYS A 106 16.01 -8.97 -9.04
N PHE A 107 16.16 -7.74 -9.52
CA PHE A 107 16.24 -7.37 -10.92
C PHE A 107 17.51 -6.55 -11.15
N PRO A 108 18.67 -7.21 -11.30
CA PRO A 108 19.93 -6.52 -11.55
C PRO A 108 19.94 -5.86 -12.92
N ASP A 109 19.23 -6.43 -13.90
CA ASP A 109 19.05 -5.87 -15.23
C ASP A 109 17.66 -5.22 -15.35
N ILE A 110 17.62 -3.91 -15.12
CA ILE A 110 16.38 -3.14 -15.03
C ILE A 110 15.76 -2.94 -16.42
N GLU A 111 16.59 -2.87 -17.48
CA GLU A 111 16.12 -2.57 -18.85
C GLU A 111 15.19 -3.67 -19.36
N THR A 112 15.51 -4.92 -19.06
CA THR A 112 14.75 -6.12 -19.47
C THR A 112 13.59 -6.44 -18.52
N THR A 113 13.55 -5.84 -17.32
CA THR A 113 12.50 -6.09 -16.34
C THR A 113 11.14 -5.56 -16.82
N THR A 114 10.12 -6.41 -16.78
CA THR A 114 8.76 -6.12 -17.25
C THR A 114 7.80 -5.87 -16.09
N GLU A 115 6.60 -5.35 -16.40
CA GLU A 115 5.52 -5.21 -15.41
C GLU A 115 5.13 -6.56 -14.80
N THR A 116 5.07 -7.61 -15.62
CA THR A 116 4.72 -8.97 -15.18
C THR A 116 5.70 -9.50 -14.15
N ASP A 117 6.99 -9.16 -14.27
CA ASP A 117 8.02 -9.55 -13.30
C ASP A 117 7.80 -8.88 -11.94
N ILE A 118 7.50 -7.58 -11.96
CA ILE A 118 7.19 -6.81 -10.75
C ILE A 118 5.94 -7.36 -10.08
N ARG A 119 4.86 -7.56 -10.84
CA ARG A 119 3.60 -8.07 -10.31
C ARG A 119 3.78 -9.44 -9.67
N THR A 120 4.41 -10.38 -10.38
CA THR A 120 4.62 -11.74 -9.87
C THR A 120 5.49 -11.78 -8.62
N THR A 121 6.50 -10.90 -8.53
CA THR A 121 7.48 -10.93 -7.42
C THR A 121 6.98 -10.19 -6.18
N PHE A 122 6.27 -9.09 -6.36
CA PHE A 122 5.93 -8.17 -5.29
C PHE A 122 4.44 -8.07 -4.97
N HIS A 123 3.59 -8.44 -5.91
CA HIS A 123 2.12 -8.40 -5.82
C HIS A 123 1.50 -9.74 -6.26
N PRO A 124 1.96 -10.90 -5.74
CA PRO A 124 1.55 -12.22 -6.24
C PRO A 124 0.07 -12.54 -6.02
N ASN A 125 -0.65 -11.76 -5.20
CA ASN A 125 -2.06 -11.95 -4.91
C ASN A 125 -2.97 -11.01 -5.71
N GLU A 126 -2.42 -10.09 -6.51
CA GLU A 126 -3.16 -9.19 -7.40
C GLU A 126 -3.30 -9.80 -8.81
N VAL A 127 -3.29 -11.14 -8.93
CA VAL A 127 -3.48 -11.80 -10.22
C VAL A 127 -4.90 -11.48 -10.71
N ASP A 128 -4.96 -10.86 -11.88
CA ASP A 128 -6.22 -10.44 -12.47
C ASP A 128 -7.16 -11.64 -12.65
N SER A 129 -8.38 -11.48 -12.16
CA SER A 129 -9.53 -12.33 -12.47
C SER A 129 -10.00 -12.17 -13.92
N SER A 130 -9.24 -11.47 -14.78
CA SER A 130 -9.59 -11.20 -16.17
C SER A 130 -8.97 -12.17 -17.18
N THR A 131 -8.21 -13.18 -16.77
CA THR A 131 -7.80 -14.28 -17.67
C THR A 131 -8.72 -15.50 -17.53
N ALA A 132 -10.03 -15.25 -17.59
CA ALA A 132 -10.99 -16.23 -18.09
C ALA A 132 -11.40 -15.79 -19.50
N GLU A 133 -10.42 -15.58 -20.38
CA GLU A 133 -10.71 -15.60 -21.80
C GLU A 133 -11.14 -17.03 -22.11
N GLY A 134 -12.45 -17.16 -22.38
CA GLY A 134 -13.07 -18.37 -22.86
C GLY A 134 -12.26 -18.92 -24.01
N SER A 135 -11.49 -19.96 -23.71
CA SER A 135 -11.15 -21.01 -24.65
C SER A 135 -12.47 -21.46 -25.28
N ILE A 136 -12.79 -20.88 -26.44
CA ILE A 136 -13.70 -21.43 -27.45
C ILE A 136 -13.06 -22.74 -27.89
N PHE A 137 -13.25 -23.78 -27.10
CA PHE A 137 -13.15 -25.15 -27.56
C PHE A 137 -14.57 -25.55 -27.93
N ASP A 138 -14.77 -25.82 -29.22
CA ASP A 138 -15.94 -26.52 -29.76
C ASP A 138 -16.28 -27.71 -28.85
N VAL A 139 -17.32 -27.56 -28.05
CA VAL A 139 -18.03 -28.67 -27.42
C VAL A 139 -19.47 -28.55 -27.85
N GLU A 140 -19.74 -29.22 -28.96
CA GLU A 140 -21.03 -29.58 -29.50
C GLU A 140 -21.89 -30.26 -28.42
N LEU A 141 -22.69 -29.48 -27.68
CA LEU A 141 -23.75 -30.00 -26.82
C LEU A 141 -24.98 -29.10 -26.93
N GLY A 142 -25.95 -29.57 -27.72
CA GLY A 142 -27.24 -28.94 -27.92
C GLY A 142 -28.03 -28.85 -26.61
N LEU A 143 -28.22 -27.63 -26.14
CA LEU A 143 -29.22 -27.28 -25.13
C LEU A 143 -29.88 -25.98 -25.60
N ASP A 144 -31.17 -26.09 -25.91
CA ASP A 144 -32.02 -25.00 -26.41
C ASP A 144 -32.11 -23.87 -25.37
N LEU A 145 -31.80 -22.65 -25.81
CA LEU A 145 -31.59 -21.46 -24.98
C LEU A 145 -32.87 -20.61 -24.81
N GLU A 146 -34.04 -21.17 -25.08
CA GLU A 146 -35.33 -20.45 -25.02
C GLU A 146 -36.03 -20.54 -23.66
N ASP A 147 -35.63 -21.45 -22.77
CA ASP A 147 -36.31 -21.65 -21.46
C ASP A 147 -35.74 -20.81 -20.30
N LEU A 148 -34.73 -19.96 -20.52
CA LEU A 148 -34.08 -19.20 -19.44
C LEU A 148 -34.58 -17.74 -19.27
N PHE A 149 -35.42 -17.24 -20.19
CA PHE A 149 -35.75 -15.81 -20.25
C PHE A 149 -37.13 -15.39 -19.70
N ASP A 150 -37.89 -16.30 -19.08
CA ASP A 150 -39.27 -15.99 -18.64
C ASP A 150 -39.41 -15.66 -17.14
N GLY A 151 -38.30 -15.35 -16.45
CA GLY A 151 -38.27 -15.15 -15.00
C GLY A 151 -38.05 -13.72 -14.49
N PHE A 152 -37.88 -12.72 -15.37
CA PHE A 152 -37.42 -11.37 -14.97
C PHE A 152 -38.51 -10.29 -14.93
N GLU A 153 -39.80 -10.64 -14.88
CA GLU A 153 -40.88 -9.68 -14.60
C GLU A 153 -41.67 -10.10 -13.36
N SER A 154 -41.18 -9.73 -12.19
CA SER A 154 -42.00 -9.22 -11.09
C SER A 154 -41.14 -8.92 -9.88
N MET A 155 -40.71 -7.68 -9.72
CA MET A 155 -40.70 -7.11 -8.37
C MET A 155 -40.84 -5.60 -8.43
N GLN A 156 -41.92 -5.17 -7.81
CA GLN A 156 -42.51 -3.84 -7.80
C GLN A 156 -41.59 -2.83 -7.09
N ASN A 157 -41.62 -1.60 -7.61
CA ASN A 157 -41.11 -0.40 -6.95
C ASN A 157 -41.75 -0.25 -5.56
N PRO A 158 -40.98 -0.08 -4.49
CA PRO A 158 -41.47 0.55 -3.29
C PRO A 158 -41.19 2.07 -3.32
N ASP A 159 -42.21 2.79 -2.88
CA ASP A 159 -42.43 4.22 -3.01
C ASP A 159 -41.34 5.12 -2.42
N PHE A 160 -41.07 6.20 -3.15
CA PHE A 160 -40.19 7.30 -2.74
C PHE A 160 -40.99 8.26 -1.84
N GLU A 161 -41.04 8.00 -0.53
CA GLU A 161 -41.65 8.94 0.43
C GLU A 161 -40.63 9.99 0.93
N ASN A 162 -40.88 11.22 0.51
CA ASN A 162 -40.70 12.51 1.19
C ASN A 162 -39.56 12.65 2.23
N PHE A 163 -38.47 13.28 1.80
CA PHE A 163 -37.52 13.93 2.69
C PHE A 163 -38.01 15.37 2.99
N ASP A 164 -38.67 15.54 4.13
CA ASP A 164 -38.87 16.87 4.73
C ASP A 164 -37.53 17.37 5.28
N SER A 165 -37.06 18.49 4.73
CA SER A 165 -35.92 19.24 5.23
C SER A 165 -36.43 20.35 6.16
N PRO A 166 -35.86 20.50 7.37
CA PRO A 166 -35.90 21.76 8.07
C PRO A 166 -34.53 22.45 8.01
N PHE A 167 -34.64 23.77 7.97
CA PHE A 167 -33.61 24.80 8.19
C PHE A 167 -32.62 24.48 9.32
#